data_AF-A0A7Z1B0K1-F1
#
_entry.id   AF-A0A7Z1B0K1-F1
#
_cell.length_a   1.000
_cell.length_b   1.000
_cell.length_c   1.000
_cell.angle_alpha   90.00
_cell.angle_beta   90.00
_cell.angle_gamma   90.00
#
_symmetry.space_group_name_H-M   'P 1'
#
loop_
_entity.id
_entity.type
_entity.pdbx_description
1 polymer ?
#
loop_
_entity_poly.entity_id
_entity_poly.type
_entity_poly.pdbx_seq_one_letter_code
_entity_poly.pdbx_strand_id
1 'polypeptide(L)'
;MTKTNEKIHVLADESLGGIKREYVEVDRNAKVGEKIIVTKSIDIPAGHIDTVAYGYDDYNDGSIDLSEGFDNEIFLDGNLEEYRVLEPTNIVHIDGGRYEMVDRPPEIGGKVLRPSDGFFAEVVDFDIHYVYVPGDRVHASDICVLIPVESSEEEPQPSDPIDVIANLATRVAELERKVSGFETTIERHEYVNDRHKDEIDTLHKDSRRHGEELEALNYAAKETDGKMAHLEADSDMRLFTAEEVAALLDEMRKRR
;
A
#
# COMPACT_ATOMS: atom_id res chain seq x y z
N MET A 1 -33.21 -24.28 0.75
CA MET A 1 -32.12 -23.60 1.48
C MET A 1 -31.90 -22.28 0.79
N THR A 2 -32.21 -21.19 1.47
CA THR A 2 -32.13 -19.81 0.97
C THR A 2 -30.65 -19.44 0.84
N LYS A 3 -30.12 -19.41 -0.39
CA LYS A 3 -28.82 -18.79 -0.65
C LYS A 3 -28.99 -17.30 -0.38
N THR A 4 -28.37 -16.82 0.69
CA THR A 4 -28.14 -15.40 0.96
C THR A 4 -27.48 -14.78 -0.28
N ASN A 5 -27.89 -13.57 -0.67
CA ASN A 5 -27.20 -12.78 -1.70
C ASN A 5 -25.80 -12.41 -1.18
N GLU A 6 -24.88 -13.36 -1.20
CA GLU A 6 -23.48 -13.16 -0.83
C GLU A 6 -22.82 -12.34 -1.93
N LYS A 7 -22.15 -11.26 -1.56
CA LYS A 7 -21.45 -10.39 -2.50
C LYS A 7 -20.17 -11.10 -2.95
N ILE A 8 -20.13 -11.48 -4.23
CA ILE A 8 -19.02 -12.23 -4.84
C ILE A 8 -18.03 -11.26 -5.47
N HIS A 9 -16.75 -11.49 -5.25
CA HIS A 9 -15.63 -10.77 -5.87
C HIS A 9 -14.81 -11.71 -6.73
N VAL A 10 -14.46 -11.31 -7.95
CA VAL A 10 -13.60 -12.09 -8.85
C VAL A 10 -12.24 -11.43 -8.94
N LEU A 11 -11.22 -12.08 -8.35
CA LEU A 11 -9.87 -11.52 -8.19
C LEU A 11 -8.83 -12.54 -8.66
N ALA A 12 -7.64 -12.08 -9.08
CA ALA A 12 -6.51 -12.98 -9.32
C ALA A 12 -6.05 -13.61 -7.99
N ASP A 13 -5.91 -14.94 -7.98
CA ASP A 13 -5.41 -15.71 -6.85
C ASP A 13 -3.98 -16.18 -7.15
N GLU A 14 -3.00 -15.54 -6.53
CA GLU A 14 -1.58 -15.88 -6.69
C GLU A 14 -1.26 -17.30 -6.20
N SER A 15 -2.05 -17.86 -5.26
CA SER A 15 -1.91 -19.26 -4.84
C SER A 15 -2.37 -20.25 -5.91
N LEU A 16 -3.07 -19.76 -6.93
CA LEU A 16 -3.52 -20.49 -8.12
C LEU A 16 -2.76 -20.04 -9.39
N GLY A 17 -1.54 -19.49 -9.25
CA GLY A 17 -0.77 -18.97 -10.38
C GLY A 17 -1.38 -17.75 -11.06
N GLY A 18 -2.18 -16.95 -10.34
CA GLY A 18 -2.82 -15.74 -10.84
C GLY A 18 -4.17 -15.99 -11.53
N ILE A 19 -4.70 -17.21 -11.49
CA ILE A 19 -6.04 -17.52 -12.01
C ILE A 19 -7.09 -16.73 -11.25
N LYS A 20 -8.09 -16.22 -11.97
CA LYS A 20 -9.22 -15.52 -11.37
C LYS A 20 -10.08 -16.49 -10.56
N ARG A 21 -10.34 -16.15 -9.29
CA ARG A 21 -11.12 -16.93 -8.33
C ARG A 21 -12.22 -16.09 -7.72
N GLU A 22 -13.33 -16.71 -7.39
CA GLU A 22 -14.42 -16.08 -6.63
C GLU A 22 -14.14 -16.10 -5.13
N TYR A 23 -14.38 -14.96 -4.49
CA TYR A 23 -14.29 -14.75 -3.06
C TYR A 23 -15.63 -14.23 -2.53
N VAL A 24 -15.97 -14.65 -1.31
CA VAL A 24 -17.17 -14.19 -0.59
C VAL A 24 -16.77 -13.35 0.61
N GLU A 25 -17.54 -12.29 0.87
CA GLU A 25 -17.36 -11.45 2.06
C GLU A 25 -17.84 -12.17 3.32
N VAL A 26 -16.98 -12.26 4.34
CA VAL A 26 -17.28 -12.85 5.65
C VAL A 26 -17.07 -11.83 6.76
N ASP A 27 -18.05 -11.74 7.65
CA ASP A 27 -18.04 -10.87 8.82
C ASP A 27 -17.31 -11.55 10.00
N ARG A 28 -15.99 -11.34 10.07
CA ARG A 28 -15.13 -11.77 11.17
C ARG A 28 -13.81 -11.01 11.15
N ASN A 29 -13.08 -11.06 12.26
CA ASN A 29 -11.72 -10.55 12.31
C ASN A 29 -10.82 -11.31 11.32
N ALA A 30 -9.99 -10.55 10.61
CA ALA A 30 -9.03 -11.09 9.66
C ALA A 30 -7.79 -11.63 10.37
N LYS A 31 -7.07 -12.53 9.70
CA LYS A 31 -5.76 -13.04 10.10
C LYS A 31 -4.70 -12.54 9.13
N VAL A 32 -3.46 -12.48 9.62
CA VAL A 32 -2.29 -12.14 8.79
C VAL A 32 -2.24 -13.04 7.55
N GLY A 33 -2.07 -12.42 6.38
CA GLY A 33 -2.06 -13.06 5.07
C GLY A 33 -3.44 -13.23 4.41
N GLU A 34 -4.55 -12.96 5.10
CA GLU A 34 -5.88 -12.98 4.49
C GLU A 34 -6.14 -11.72 3.66
N LYS A 35 -6.94 -11.86 2.61
CA LYS A 35 -7.44 -10.71 1.85
C LYS A 35 -8.68 -10.13 2.53
N ILE A 36 -8.79 -8.81 2.52
CA ILE A 36 -9.96 -8.08 3.03
C ILE A 36 -10.48 -7.11 1.98
N ILE A 37 -11.69 -6.63 2.21
CA ILE A 37 -12.24 -5.45 1.53
C ILE A 37 -12.68 -4.44 2.59
N VAL A 38 -12.22 -3.20 2.45
CA VAL A 38 -12.64 -2.10 3.32
C VAL A 38 -14.08 -1.73 2.98
N THR A 39 -14.97 -1.76 3.96
CA THR A 39 -16.37 -1.38 3.77
C THR A 39 -16.66 0.03 4.29
N LYS A 40 -15.87 0.51 5.25
CA LYS A 40 -15.99 1.85 5.83
C LYS A 40 -14.68 2.23 6.52
N SER A 41 -14.13 3.37 6.15
CA SER A 41 -12.92 3.95 6.76
C SER A 41 -12.93 5.47 6.52
N ILE A 42 -12.16 6.20 7.32
CA ILE A 42 -11.99 7.66 7.17
C ILE A 42 -10.96 7.94 6.08
N ASP A 43 -9.86 7.20 6.09
CA ASP A 43 -8.68 7.46 5.27
C ASP A 43 -8.59 6.52 4.06
N ILE A 44 -9.14 5.30 4.16
CA ILE A 44 -9.11 4.28 3.11
C ILE A 44 -10.48 4.18 2.42
N PRO A 45 -10.55 4.25 1.08
CA PRO A 45 -11.83 4.24 0.37
C PRO A 45 -12.54 2.90 0.50
N ALA A 46 -13.85 2.96 0.72
CA ALA A 46 -14.71 1.77 0.67
C ALA A 46 -14.59 1.06 -0.70
N GLY A 47 -14.37 -0.25 -0.66
CA GLY A 47 -14.08 -1.08 -1.83
C GLY A 47 -12.59 -1.35 -2.05
N HIS A 48 -11.69 -0.71 -1.30
CA HIS A 48 -10.27 -1.03 -1.34
C HIS A 48 -10.03 -2.48 -0.87
N ILE A 49 -9.27 -3.24 -1.64
CA ILE A 49 -8.92 -4.64 -1.36
C ILE A 49 -7.43 -4.72 -1.12
N ASP A 50 -7.05 -5.33 -0.01
CA ASP A 50 -5.65 -5.56 0.33
C ASP A 50 -5.49 -6.84 1.17
N THR A 51 -4.26 -7.16 1.54
CA THR A 51 -3.85 -8.29 2.36
C THR A 51 -3.43 -7.80 3.73
N VAL A 52 -3.83 -8.51 4.77
CA VAL A 52 -3.41 -8.21 6.15
C VAL A 52 -1.93 -8.50 6.33
N ALA A 53 -1.16 -7.48 6.70
CA ALA A 53 0.25 -7.60 7.04
C ALA A 53 0.47 -7.89 8.53
N TYR A 54 -0.34 -7.29 9.39
CA TYR A 54 -0.25 -7.43 10.84
C TYR A 54 -1.62 -7.39 11.50
N GLY A 55 -1.81 -8.15 12.58
CA GLY A 55 -3.03 -8.13 13.40
C GLY A 55 -2.67 -7.80 14.84
N TYR A 56 -3.44 -6.91 15.46
CA TYR A 56 -3.17 -6.46 16.83
C TYR A 56 -3.88 -7.36 17.85
N ASP A 57 -3.18 -8.40 18.33
CA ASP A 57 -3.73 -9.35 19.31
C ASP A 57 -4.03 -8.71 20.69
N ASP A 58 -3.39 -7.56 20.98
CA ASP A 58 -3.58 -6.82 22.24
C ASP A 58 -4.97 -6.18 22.33
N TYR A 59 -5.65 -6.00 21.19
CA TYR A 59 -6.98 -5.40 21.09
C TYR A 59 -7.91 -6.36 20.35
N ASN A 60 -8.90 -6.92 21.05
CA ASN A 60 -9.91 -7.79 20.41
C ASN A 60 -10.98 -6.99 19.65
N ASP A 61 -10.58 -5.88 19.02
CA ASP A 61 -11.45 -5.00 18.23
C ASP A 61 -11.32 -5.27 16.72
N GLY A 62 -10.33 -6.07 16.30
CA GLY A 62 -10.12 -6.41 14.89
C GLY A 62 -9.22 -5.44 14.15
N SER A 63 -8.47 -4.58 14.85
CA SER A 63 -7.49 -3.68 14.25
C SER A 63 -6.38 -4.43 13.52
N ILE A 64 -6.00 -3.94 12.34
CA ILE A 64 -5.04 -4.59 11.44
C ILE A 64 -4.19 -3.55 10.70
N ASP A 65 -2.98 -3.94 10.30
CA ASP A 65 -2.23 -3.23 9.26
C ASP A 65 -2.39 -3.94 7.91
N LEU A 66 -2.55 -3.14 6.87
CA LEU A 66 -2.57 -3.56 5.48
C LEU A 66 -1.15 -3.63 4.90
N SER A 67 -0.98 -4.44 3.85
CA SER A 67 0.33 -4.67 3.22
C SER A 67 0.78 -3.48 2.36
N GLU A 68 -0.13 -2.95 1.55
CA GLU A 68 0.14 -1.80 0.67
C GLU A 68 -0.55 -0.54 1.19
N GLY A 69 -1.77 -0.68 1.72
CA GLY A 69 -2.60 0.40 2.21
C GLY A 69 -3.05 1.36 1.11
N PHE A 70 -3.41 2.59 1.52
CA PHE A 70 -3.85 3.65 0.61
C PHE A 70 -3.33 5.01 1.07
N ASP A 71 -2.70 5.77 0.17
CA ASP A 71 -2.15 7.12 0.43
C ASP A 71 -1.24 7.20 1.68
N ASN A 72 -0.40 6.17 1.88
CA ASN A 72 0.48 5.98 3.04
C ASN A 72 -0.23 5.69 4.36
N GLU A 73 -1.55 5.51 4.37
CA GLU A 73 -2.27 4.94 5.50
C GLU A 73 -2.36 3.42 5.32
N ILE A 74 -1.96 2.68 6.36
CA ILE A 74 -1.96 1.22 6.37
C ILE A 74 -2.76 0.66 7.54
N PHE A 75 -3.02 1.46 8.57
CA PHE A 75 -3.69 1.01 9.79
C PHE A 75 -5.20 1.14 9.63
N LEU A 76 -5.93 0.08 9.99
CA LEU A 76 -7.37 0.09 10.16
C LEU A 76 -7.74 -0.07 11.63
N ASP A 77 -8.43 0.91 12.19
CA ASP A 77 -8.91 0.88 13.58
C ASP A 77 -10.21 0.08 13.67
N GLY A 78 -10.15 -1.12 14.24
CA GLY A 78 -11.30 -2.03 14.36
C GLY A 78 -12.48 -1.47 15.17
N ASN A 79 -12.30 -0.40 15.96
CA ASN A 79 -13.40 0.25 16.67
C ASN A 79 -14.15 1.29 15.84
N LEU A 80 -13.51 1.87 14.82
CA LEU A 80 -14.03 2.99 14.05
C LEU A 80 -14.32 2.62 12.59
N GLU A 81 -13.60 1.63 12.09
CA GLU A 81 -13.53 1.25 10.69
C GLU A 81 -13.97 -0.21 10.52
N GLU A 82 -14.52 -0.51 9.35
CA GLU A 82 -15.15 -1.79 9.07
C GLU A 82 -14.58 -2.38 7.79
N TYR A 83 -14.30 -3.68 7.83
CA TYR A 83 -13.90 -4.47 6.67
C TYR A 83 -14.63 -5.82 6.66
N ARG A 84 -14.48 -6.54 5.55
CA ARG A 84 -14.90 -7.93 5.40
C ARG A 84 -13.73 -8.78 4.96
N VAL A 85 -13.60 -9.98 5.52
CA VAL A 85 -12.62 -10.96 5.03
C VAL A 85 -13.13 -11.53 3.71
N LEU A 86 -12.24 -11.66 2.74
CA LEU A 86 -12.53 -12.29 1.46
C LEU A 86 -12.11 -13.76 1.53
N GLU A 87 -13.07 -14.64 1.81
CA GLU A 87 -12.82 -16.08 1.83
C GLU A 87 -12.91 -16.66 0.42
N PRO A 88 -11.88 -17.40 -0.03
CA PRO A 88 -11.88 -18.00 -1.35
C PRO A 88 -12.92 -19.12 -1.45
N THR A 89 -13.65 -19.16 -2.56
CA THR A 89 -14.54 -20.29 -2.91
C THR A 89 -13.78 -21.34 -3.74
N ASN A 90 -14.42 -22.46 -4.10
CA ASN A 90 -13.82 -23.39 -5.06
C ASN A 90 -14.09 -23.01 -6.52
N ILE A 91 -14.60 -21.81 -6.80
CA ILE A 91 -14.98 -21.38 -8.14
C ILE A 91 -13.87 -20.53 -8.77
N VAL A 92 -13.47 -20.90 -9.98
CA VAL A 92 -12.45 -20.21 -10.78
C VAL A 92 -12.96 -19.83 -12.16
N HIS A 93 -12.34 -18.82 -12.76
CA HIS A 93 -12.65 -18.28 -14.08
C HIS A 93 -11.46 -18.48 -15.01
N ILE A 94 -11.62 -19.32 -16.03
CA ILE A 94 -10.56 -19.70 -16.99
C ILE A 94 -11.14 -19.61 -18.40
N ASP A 95 -10.47 -18.89 -19.29
CA ASP A 95 -10.91 -18.66 -20.69
C ASP A 95 -12.38 -18.19 -20.83
N GLY A 96 -12.85 -17.39 -19.87
CA GLY A 96 -14.25 -16.89 -19.83
C GLY A 96 -15.27 -17.92 -19.36
N GLY A 97 -14.86 -19.15 -19.04
CA GLY A 97 -15.69 -20.16 -18.40
C GLY A 97 -15.59 -20.11 -16.87
N ARG A 98 -16.68 -20.48 -16.19
CA ARG A 98 -16.79 -20.57 -14.74
C ARG A 98 -16.79 -22.03 -14.31
N TYR A 99 -15.85 -22.41 -13.46
CA TYR A 99 -15.62 -23.81 -13.09
C TYR A 99 -15.51 -23.98 -11.58
N GLU A 100 -16.04 -25.08 -11.05
CA GLU A 100 -15.80 -25.54 -9.69
C GLU A 100 -14.62 -26.49 -9.66
N MET A 101 -13.65 -26.21 -8.80
CA MET A 101 -12.53 -27.08 -8.48
C MET A 101 -12.99 -28.20 -7.55
N VAL A 102 -12.87 -29.43 -8.00
CA VAL A 102 -13.27 -30.62 -7.24
C VAL A 102 -12.09 -31.57 -7.11
N ASP A 103 -11.83 -31.99 -5.87
CA ASP A 103 -10.88 -33.05 -5.55
C ASP A 103 -11.52 -34.42 -5.85
N ARG A 104 -11.33 -34.88 -7.09
CA ARG A 104 -11.77 -36.20 -7.56
C ARG A 104 -10.87 -36.70 -8.70
N PRO A 105 -10.87 -38.01 -9.00
CA PRO A 105 -10.16 -38.53 -10.16
C PRO A 105 -10.62 -37.85 -11.46
N PRO A 106 -9.69 -37.60 -12.41
CA PRO A 106 -10.04 -37.03 -13.71
C PRO A 106 -10.80 -38.01 -14.60
N GLU A 107 -11.37 -37.48 -15.67
CA GLU A 107 -11.99 -38.24 -16.74
C GLU A 107 -11.34 -37.81 -18.07
N ILE A 108 -11.20 -38.73 -19.03
CA ILE A 108 -10.66 -38.41 -20.36
C ILE A 108 -11.57 -37.38 -21.04
N GLY A 109 -10.97 -36.32 -21.58
CA GLY A 109 -11.67 -35.14 -22.13
C GLY A 109 -12.12 -34.13 -21.06
N GLY A 110 -11.97 -34.44 -19.77
CA GLY A 110 -12.22 -33.51 -18.68
C GLY A 110 -11.14 -32.42 -18.58
N LYS A 111 -11.45 -31.32 -17.91
CA LYS A 111 -10.48 -30.24 -17.64
C LYS A 111 -9.92 -30.36 -16.23
N VAL A 112 -8.63 -30.08 -16.08
CA VAL A 112 -7.92 -30.11 -14.80
C VAL A 112 -7.13 -28.84 -14.61
N LEU A 113 -6.92 -28.49 -13.33
CA LEU A 113 -6.10 -27.37 -12.88
C LEU A 113 -5.06 -27.90 -11.90
N ARG A 114 -3.79 -27.52 -12.05
CA ARG A 114 -2.77 -27.65 -11.01
C ARG A 114 -2.71 -26.33 -10.22
N PRO A 115 -3.14 -26.29 -8.95
CA PRO A 115 -3.18 -25.05 -8.17
C PRO A 115 -1.83 -24.35 -8.07
N SER A 116 -0.73 -25.09 -7.84
CA SER A 116 0.57 -24.50 -7.51
C SER A 116 1.11 -23.46 -8.49
N ASP A 117 0.71 -23.53 -9.76
CA ASP A 117 1.21 -22.64 -10.82
C ASP A 117 0.15 -22.24 -11.85
N GLY A 118 -1.12 -22.57 -11.60
CA GLY A 118 -2.21 -22.22 -12.52
C GLY A 118 -2.21 -23.00 -13.83
N PHE A 119 -1.46 -24.11 -13.94
CA PHE A 119 -1.49 -24.93 -15.16
C PHE A 119 -2.88 -25.53 -15.38
N PHE A 120 -3.48 -25.29 -16.53
CA PHE A 120 -4.77 -25.86 -16.92
C PHE A 120 -4.66 -26.62 -18.24
N ALA A 121 -5.33 -27.76 -18.33
CA ALA A 121 -5.34 -28.57 -19.54
C ALA A 121 -6.53 -29.51 -19.61
N GLU A 122 -6.75 -30.06 -20.80
CA GLU A 122 -7.68 -31.17 -21.02
C GLU A 122 -6.96 -32.51 -20.89
N VAL A 123 -7.61 -33.47 -20.23
CA VAL A 123 -7.06 -34.78 -19.94
C VAL A 123 -7.11 -35.66 -21.19
N VAL A 124 -5.97 -36.19 -21.58
CA VAL A 124 -5.84 -37.12 -22.72
C VAL A 124 -5.95 -38.57 -22.24
N ASP A 125 -5.30 -38.89 -21.13
CA ASP A 125 -5.30 -40.21 -20.49
C ASP A 125 -4.90 -40.06 -19.02
N PHE A 126 -5.06 -41.10 -18.19
CA PHE A 126 -4.58 -41.08 -16.81
C PHE A 126 -4.35 -42.48 -16.24
N ASP A 127 -3.44 -42.58 -15.29
CA ASP A 127 -3.24 -43.74 -14.44
C ASP A 127 -3.35 -43.36 -12.95
N ILE A 128 -3.01 -44.28 -12.06
CA ILE A 128 -3.12 -44.07 -10.60
C ILE A 128 -2.18 -42.98 -10.06
N HIS A 129 -1.11 -42.62 -10.78
CA HIS A 129 -0.12 -41.64 -10.36
C HIS A 129 -0.13 -40.38 -11.22
N TYR A 130 -0.47 -40.50 -12.51
CA TYR A 130 -0.31 -39.40 -13.47
C TYR A 130 -1.57 -39.14 -14.29
N VAL A 131 -1.73 -37.87 -14.64
CA VAL A 131 -2.67 -37.37 -15.63
C VAL A 131 -1.87 -36.92 -16.84
N TYR A 132 -2.16 -37.51 -18.00
CA TYR A 132 -1.52 -37.20 -19.26
C TYR A 132 -2.32 -36.10 -19.96
N VAL A 133 -1.62 -35.06 -20.37
CA VAL A 133 -2.16 -33.84 -21.01
C VAL A 133 -1.34 -33.55 -22.27
N PRO A 134 -1.78 -32.67 -23.18
CA PRO A 134 -1.04 -32.42 -24.41
C PRO A 134 0.40 -31.94 -24.15
N GLY A 135 1.38 -32.80 -24.44
CA GLY A 135 2.80 -32.48 -24.34
C GLY A 135 3.41 -32.58 -22.93
N ASP A 136 2.66 -33.00 -21.91
CA ASP A 136 3.15 -33.10 -20.53
C ASP A 136 2.42 -34.20 -19.72
N ARG A 137 2.90 -34.47 -18.50
CA ARG A 137 2.20 -35.28 -17.49
C ARG A 137 2.29 -34.62 -16.12
N VAL A 138 1.19 -34.63 -15.39
CA VAL A 138 1.10 -34.03 -14.06
C VAL A 138 0.75 -35.11 -13.05
N HIS A 139 1.28 -35.00 -11.83
CA HIS A 139 0.95 -35.95 -10.77
C HIS A 139 -0.53 -35.80 -10.37
N ALA A 140 -1.25 -36.91 -10.25
CA ALA A 140 -2.70 -36.89 -10.02
C ALA A 140 -3.09 -36.26 -8.66
N SER A 141 -2.18 -36.28 -7.68
CA SER A 141 -2.38 -35.61 -6.38
C SER A 141 -2.27 -34.09 -6.44
N ASP A 142 -1.72 -33.54 -7.51
CA ASP A 142 -1.37 -32.13 -7.59
C ASP A 142 -2.42 -31.34 -8.39
N ILE A 143 -3.52 -31.99 -8.79
CA ILE A 143 -4.54 -31.39 -9.64
C ILE A 143 -5.92 -31.42 -8.97
N CYS A 144 -6.78 -30.50 -9.42
CA CYS A 144 -8.21 -30.54 -9.20
C CYS A 144 -8.92 -30.68 -10.55
N VAL A 145 -10.07 -31.37 -10.56
CA VAL A 145 -10.93 -31.45 -11.75
C VAL A 145 -11.80 -30.20 -11.80
N LEU A 146 -11.94 -29.63 -12.99
CA LEU A 146 -12.77 -28.46 -13.26
C LEU A 146 -14.13 -28.91 -13.79
N ILE A 147 -15.18 -28.68 -13.01
CA ILE A 147 -16.56 -28.94 -13.42
C ILE A 147 -17.17 -27.62 -13.89
N PRO A 148 -17.68 -27.51 -15.14
CA PRO A 148 -18.39 -26.33 -15.56
C PRO A 148 -19.58 -26.08 -14.62
N VAL A 149 -19.63 -24.89 -14.05
CA VAL A 149 -20.78 -24.48 -13.26
C VAL A 149 -21.69 -23.75 -14.22
N GLU A 150 -22.89 -24.29 -14.46
CA GLU A 150 -23.90 -23.55 -15.20
C GLU A 150 -24.03 -22.19 -14.54
N SER A 151 -23.76 -21.14 -15.32
CA SER A 151 -24.03 -19.79 -14.90
C SER A 151 -25.54 -19.70 -14.70
N SER A 152 -26.00 -19.83 -13.46
CA SER A 152 -27.34 -19.41 -13.10
C SER A 152 -27.43 -17.88 -13.06
N GLU A 153 -26.41 -17.16 -13.53
CA GLU A 153 -26.60 -15.80 -13.99
C GLU A 153 -27.38 -15.88 -15.32
N GLU A 154 -28.68 -16.12 -15.19
CA GLU A 154 -29.54 -15.03 -15.63
C GLU A 154 -29.00 -13.79 -14.89
N GLU A 155 -28.10 -13.03 -15.54
CA GLU A 155 -28.24 -11.57 -15.42
C GLU A 155 -29.75 -11.37 -15.46
N PRO A 156 -30.38 -10.76 -14.44
CA PRO A 156 -31.83 -10.60 -14.44
C PRO A 156 -32.15 -9.94 -15.76
N GLN A 157 -32.67 -10.73 -16.71
CA GLN A 157 -33.06 -10.20 -17.99
C GLN A 157 -34.16 -9.25 -17.57
N PRO A 158 -33.95 -7.93 -17.76
CA PRO A 158 -34.95 -6.98 -17.34
C PRO A 158 -36.17 -7.31 -18.16
N SER A 159 -37.16 -7.93 -17.52
CA SER A 159 -38.37 -8.41 -18.18
C SER A 159 -39.13 -7.26 -18.84
N ASP A 160 -38.77 -6.01 -18.51
CA ASP A 160 -39.33 -4.79 -19.04
C ASP A 160 -38.24 -3.71 -19.31
N PRO A 161 -38.17 -3.10 -20.51
CA PRO A 161 -37.37 -1.91 -20.78
C PRO A 161 -37.53 -0.78 -19.75
N ILE A 162 -38.67 -0.71 -19.06
CA ILE A 162 -38.92 0.26 -17.98
C ILE A 162 -38.00 0.01 -16.78
N ASP A 163 -37.72 -1.24 -16.42
CA ASP A 163 -36.83 -1.57 -15.29
C ASP A 163 -35.37 -1.25 -15.60
N VAL A 164 -34.95 -1.43 -16.87
CA VAL A 164 -33.63 -0.98 -17.34
C VAL A 164 -33.49 0.52 -17.21
N ILE A 165 -34.52 1.26 -17.64
CA ILE A 165 -34.51 2.73 -17.60
C ILE A 165 -34.47 3.21 -16.15
N ALA A 166 -35.23 2.59 -15.24
CA ALA A 166 -35.23 2.96 -13.82
C ALA A 166 -33.88 2.69 -13.15
N ASN A 167 -33.27 1.53 -13.41
CA ASN A 167 -31.96 1.18 -12.87
C ASN A 167 -30.87 2.09 -13.45
N LEU A 168 -30.90 2.35 -14.76
CA LEU A 168 -29.97 3.26 -15.40
C LEU A 168 -30.12 4.69 -14.88
N ALA A 169 -31.35 5.20 -14.70
CA ALA A 169 -31.59 6.51 -14.11
C ALA A 169 -31.05 6.61 -12.68
N THR A 170 -31.17 5.55 -11.89
CA THR A 170 -30.63 5.49 -10.52
C THR A 170 -29.10 5.55 -10.54
N ARG A 171 -28.45 4.75 -11.41
CA ARG A 171 -26.99 4.76 -11.57
C ARG A 171 -26.47 6.08 -12.10
N VAL A 172 -27.18 6.73 -13.03
CA VAL A 172 -26.83 8.05 -13.54
C VAL A 172 -26.89 9.08 -12.41
N ALA A 173 -27.95 9.09 -11.60
CA ALA A 173 -28.07 10.00 -10.47
C ALA A 173 -26.96 9.80 -9.42
N GLU A 174 -26.56 8.54 -9.16
CA GLU A 174 -25.42 8.25 -8.28
C GLU A 174 -24.09 8.72 -8.86
N LEU A 175 -23.88 8.53 -10.17
CA LEU A 175 -22.69 9.03 -10.87
C LEU A 175 -22.62 10.55 -10.86
N GLU A 176 -23.73 11.25 -11.13
CA GLU A 176 -23.82 12.71 -11.04
C GLU A 176 -23.48 13.21 -9.63
N ARG A 177 -23.98 12.54 -8.59
CA ARG A 177 -23.63 12.86 -7.20
C ARG A 177 -22.14 12.66 -6.91
N LYS A 178 -21.53 11.59 -7.43
CA LYS A 178 -20.09 11.33 -7.27
C LYS A 178 -19.25 12.37 -8.02
N VAL A 179 -19.63 12.72 -9.25
CA VAL A 179 -18.96 13.76 -10.05
C VAL A 179 -18.98 15.09 -9.31
N SER A 180 -20.14 15.49 -8.80
CA SER A 180 -20.26 16.71 -7.98
C SER A 180 -19.38 16.64 -6.73
N GLY A 181 -19.30 15.48 -6.07
CA GLY A 181 -18.38 15.29 -4.93
C GLY A 181 -16.92 15.50 -5.33
N PHE A 182 -16.47 14.91 -6.44
CA PHE A 182 -15.11 15.08 -6.93
C PHE A 182 -14.80 16.53 -7.31
N GLU A 183 -15.73 17.25 -7.93
CA GLU A 183 -15.58 18.69 -8.23
C GLU A 183 -15.28 19.49 -6.96
N THR A 184 -16.02 19.26 -5.87
CA THR A 184 -15.77 19.96 -4.60
C THR A 184 -14.41 19.63 -3.97
N THR A 185 -13.94 18.39 -4.12
CA THR A 185 -12.61 17.97 -3.63
C THR A 185 -11.50 18.61 -4.46
N ILE A 186 -11.67 18.68 -5.78
CA ILE A 186 -10.73 19.35 -6.69
C ILE A 186 -10.60 20.82 -6.31
N GLU A 187 -11.71 21.54 -6.13
CA GLU A 187 -11.70 22.96 -5.73
C GLU A 187 -10.94 23.18 -4.40
N ARG A 188 -11.11 22.27 -3.43
CA ARG A 188 -10.35 22.33 -2.16
C ARG A 188 -8.86 22.10 -2.37
N HIS A 189 -8.48 21.13 -3.19
CA HIS A 189 -7.08 20.87 -3.49
C HIS A 189 -6.43 22.02 -4.25
N GLU A 190 -7.12 22.64 -5.20
CA GLU A 190 -6.64 23.84 -5.90
C GLU A 190 -6.35 24.97 -4.91
N TYR A 191 -7.27 25.24 -3.98
CA TYR A 191 -7.07 26.25 -2.94
C TYR A 191 -5.87 25.95 -2.04
N VAL A 192 -5.70 24.69 -1.62
CA VAL A 192 -4.55 24.28 -0.79
C VAL A 192 -3.24 24.40 -1.56
N ASN A 193 -3.23 24.04 -2.84
CA ASN A 193 -2.06 24.16 -3.70
C ASN A 193 -1.63 25.63 -3.90
N ASP A 194 -2.58 26.54 -4.07
CA ASP A 194 -2.29 27.98 -4.15
C ASP A 194 -1.65 28.48 -2.85
N ARG A 195 -2.19 28.09 -1.69
CA ARG A 195 -1.59 28.43 -0.39
C ARG A 195 -0.18 27.86 -0.25
N HIS A 196 0.02 26.58 -0.59
CA HIS A 196 1.35 25.97 -0.54
C HIS A 196 2.33 26.68 -1.46
N LYS A 197 1.87 27.16 -2.62
CA LYS A 197 2.69 27.92 -3.54
C LYS A 197 3.15 29.24 -2.94
N ASP A 198 2.26 29.98 -2.28
CA ASP A 198 2.60 31.22 -1.56
C ASP A 198 3.61 30.97 -0.42
N GLU A 199 3.45 29.86 0.30
CA GLU A 199 4.37 29.46 1.38
C GLU A 199 5.75 29.10 0.83
N ILE A 200 5.82 28.30 -0.24
CA ILE A 200 7.06 27.96 -0.94
C ILE A 200 7.77 29.21 -1.44
N ASP A 201 7.05 30.17 -2.02
CA ASP A 201 7.63 31.41 -2.53
C ASP A 201 8.19 32.29 -1.39
N THR A 202 7.54 32.26 -0.23
CA THR A 202 8.02 32.96 0.97
C THR A 202 9.29 32.30 1.52
N LEU A 203 9.28 30.98 1.69
CA LEU A 203 10.45 30.22 2.15
C LEU A 203 11.64 30.39 1.20
N HIS A 204 11.42 30.40 -0.11
CA HIS A 204 12.50 30.64 -1.09
C HIS A 204 13.14 32.02 -0.93
N LYS A 205 12.35 33.06 -0.62
CA LYS A 205 12.89 34.41 -0.35
C LYS A 205 13.73 34.42 0.92
N ASP A 206 13.25 33.77 1.98
CA ASP A 206 13.97 33.68 3.25
C ASP A 206 15.27 32.89 3.11
N SER A 207 15.25 31.74 2.42
CA SER A 207 16.45 30.95 2.14
C SER A 207 17.50 31.75 1.36
N ARG A 208 17.08 32.56 0.38
CA ARG A 208 17.99 33.43 -0.36
C ARG A 208 18.63 34.47 0.56
N ARG A 209 17.84 35.15 1.39
CA ARG A 209 18.33 36.13 2.35
C ARG A 209 19.32 35.50 3.34
N HIS A 210 18.99 34.33 3.90
CA HIS A 210 19.91 33.63 4.80
C HIS A 210 21.21 33.23 4.10
N GLY A 211 21.16 32.87 2.82
CA GLY A 211 22.36 32.63 2.00
C GLY A 211 23.27 33.87 1.92
N GLU A 212 22.68 35.03 1.62
CA GLU A 212 23.40 36.32 1.57
C GLU A 212 24.00 36.70 2.94
N GLU A 213 23.25 36.50 4.03
CA GLU A 213 23.73 36.74 5.40
C GLU A 213 24.90 35.82 5.77
N LEU A 214 24.85 34.54 5.40
CA LEU A 214 25.95 33.60 5.63
C LEU A 214 27.20 33.98 4.84
N GLU A 215 27.06 34.43 3.60
CA GLU A 215 28.19 34.93 2.80
C GLU A 215 28.84 36.17 3.42
N ALA A 216 28.02 37.12 3.88
CA ALA A 216 28.49 38.33 4.55
C ALA A 216 29.23 38.01 5.87
N LEU A 217 28.70 37.09 6.67
CA LEU A 217 29.35 36.63 7.90
C LEU A 217 30.68 35.92 7.61
N ASN A 218 30.73 35.08 6.57
CA ASN A 218 31.96 34.40 6.18
C ASN A 218 33.05 35.40 5.72
N TYR A 219 32.66 36.45 4.98
CA TYR A 219 33.57 37.52 4.62
C TYR A 219 34.11 38.25 5.85
N ALA A 220 33.21 38.66 6.77
CA ALA A 220 33.59 39.33 8.01
C ALA A 220 34.53 38.46 8.87
N ALA A 221 34.25 37.15 8.98
CA ALA A 221 35.09 36.21 9.71
C ALA A 221 36.51 36.14 9.12
N LYS A 222 36.64 36.01 7.79
CA LYS A 222 37.94 36.02 7.10
C LYS A 222 38.71 37.33 7.31
N GLU A 223 38.01 38.46 7.28
CA GLU A 223 38.62 39.77 7.54
C GLU A 223 39.13 39.87 9.00
N THR A 224 38.35 39.39 9.97
CA THR A 224 38.77 39.38 11.38
C THR A 224 39.95 38.44 11.64
N ASP A 225 39.96 37.27 11.00
CA ASP A 225 41.04 36.28 11.11
C ASP A 225 42.35 36.86 10.55
N GLY A 226 42.28 37.52 9.39
CA GLY A 226 43.42 38.25 8.83
C GLY A 226 43.93 39.36 9.75
N LYS A 227 43.03 40.17 10.35
CA LYS A 227 43.42 41.20 11.32
C LYS A 227 44.03 40.61 12.59
N MET A 228 43.52 39.48 13.08
CA MET A 228 44.07 38.78 14.23
C MET A 228 45.48 38.25 13.94
N ALA A 229 45.69 37.61 12.78
CA ALA A 229 46.99 37.15 12.34
C ALA A 229 48.01 38.30 12.22
N HIS A 230 47.59 39.46 11.73
CA HIS A 230 48.44 40.65 11.71
C HIS A 230 48.80 41.15 13.11
N LEU A 231 47.84 41.19 14.03
CA LEU A 231 48.10 41.60 15.43
C LEU A 231 49.00 40.61 16.16
N GLU A 232 48.85 39.31 15.94
CA GLU A 232 49.74 38.29 16.51
C GLU A 232 51.18 38.45 15.99
N ALA A 233 51.35 38.73 14.69
CA ALA A 233 52.66 38.93 14.08
C ALA A 233 53.35 40.24 14.53
N ASP A 234 52.59 41.32 14.76
CA ASP A 234 53.11 42.60 15.23
C ASP A 234 53.24 42.67 16.77
N SER A 235 52.62 41.72 17.49
CA SER A 235 52.75 41.65 18.94
C SER A 235 54.11 41.07 19.31
N ASP A 236 55.05 41.94 19.68
CA ASP A 236 56.27 41.60 20.45
C ASP A 236 55.92 41.17 21.89
N MET A 237 54.87 40.34 22.05
CA MET A 237 54.49 39.73 23.31
C MET A 237 55.51 38.63 23.64
N ARG A 238 56.65 39.03 24.20
CA ARG A 238 57.56 38.10 24.86
C ARG A 238 56.85 37.50 26.07
N LEU A 239 56.36 36.27 25.91
CA LEU A 239 55.91 35.45 27.03
C LEU A 239 57.14 35.15 27.89
N PHE A 240 57.24 35.79 29.06
CA PHE A 240 58.31 35.51 30.01
C PHE A 240 58.21 34.05 30.46
N THR A 241 59.31 33.32 30.39
CA THR A 241 59.32 31.96 30.90
C THR A 241 59.17 31.96 32.43
N ALA A 242 58.67 30.87 33.00
CA ALA A 242 58.57 30.74 34.45
C ALA A 242 59.91 30.98 35.16
N GLU A 243 61.02 30.63 34.52
CA GLU A 243 62.38 30.89 35.02
C GLU A 243 62.76 32.37 34.96
N GLU A 244 62.41 33.09 33.89
CA GLU A 244 62.64 34.54 33.78
C GLU A 244 61.84 35.31 34.84
N VAL A 245 60.59 34.91 35.09
CA VAL A 245 59.76 35.50 36.14
C VAL A 245 60.33 35.17 37.52
N ALA A 246 60.75 33.93 37.75
CA ALA A 246 61.37 33.52 39.01
C ALA A 246 62.66 34.29 39.29
N ALA A 247 63.51 34.46 38.27
CA ALA A 247 64.75 35.22 38.38
C ALA A 247 64.49 36.70 38.71
N LEU A 248 63.51 37.33 38.06
CA LEU A 248 63.13 38.71 38.34
C LEU A 248 62.59 38.87 39.77
N LEU A 249 61.74 37.94 40.23
CA LEU A 249 61.20 37.94 41.58
C LEU A 249 62.28 37.78 42.64
N ASP A 250 63.25 36.89 42.42
CA ASP A 250 64.39 36.73 43.31
C ASP A 250 65.29 37.97 43.33
N GLU A 251 65.47 38.62 42.18
CA GLU A 251 66.22 39.87 42.09
C GLU A 251 65.51 41.02 42.84
N MET A 252 64.18 41.11 42.72
CA MET A 252 63.35 42.05 43.50
C MET A 252 63.42 41.77 45.00
N ARG A 253 63.52 40.50 45.40
CA ARG A 253 63.64 40.08 46.80
C ARG A 253 64.97 40.47 47.44
N LYS A 254 66.05 40.47 46.65
CA LYS A 254 67.41 40.87 47.09
C LYS A 254 67.60 42.39 47.19
N ARG A 255 66.75 43.17 46.54
CA ARG A 255 66.77 44.64 46.56
C ARG A 255 65.92 45.25 47.69
N ARG A 256 65.38 44.43 48.59
CA ARG A 256 64.56 44.82 49.74
C ARG A 256 65.32 44.56 51.04
#